data_AF-A0A1M7N6J8-F1
#
_entry.id   AF-A0A1M7N6J8-F1
#
_cell.length_a   1.000
_cell.length_b   1.000
_cell.length_c   1.000
_cell.angle_alpha   90.00
_cell.angle_beta   90.00
_cell.angle_gamma   90.00
#
_symmetry.space_group_name_H-M   'P 1'
#
loop_
_entity.id
_entity.type
_entity.pdbx_description
1 polymer ?
#
loop_
_entity_poly.entity_id
_entity_poly.type
_entity_poly.pdbx_seq_one_letter_code
_entity_poly.pdbx_strand_id
1 'polypeptide(L)' 'MQKDKFDAIKSNVQEIIDFIAEKNAREASNKLVEVSEELDELLDFSEDDEDLMEISRYQVLLNQLHQKIVGLDGQVTGSN' A
#
# COMPACT_ATOMS: atom_id res chain seq x y z
N MET A 1 6.30 -17.26 18.65
CA MET A 1 5.36 -17.03 17.53
C MET A 1 5.58 -15.59 17.10
N GLN A 2 6.31 -15.38 16.01
CA GLN A 2 6.69 -14.05 15.51
C GLN A 2 6.24 -13.97 14.05
N LYS A 3 4.95 -14.28 13.82
CA LYS A 3 4.36 -14.30 12.47
C LYS A 3 3.52 -13.06 12.16
N ASP A 4 3.14 -12.25 13.15
CA ASP A 4 1.96 -11.39 12.99
C ASP A 4 2.22 -9.88 12.88
N LYS A 5 3.47 -9.39 12.91
CA LYS A 5 3.71 -7.93 12.99
C LYS A 5 3.28 -7.18 11.71
N PHE A 6 3.47 -7.80 10.55
CA PHE A 6 3.17 -7.21 9.24
C PHE A 6 2.03 -7.92 8.49
N ASP A 7 1.35 -8.88 9.13
CA ASP A 7 0.26 -9.61 8.49
C ASP A 7 -0.93 -8.70 8.15
N ALA A 8 -1.20 -7.69 8.99
CA ALA A 8 -2.19 -6.66 8.71
C ALA A 8 -1.80 -5.82 7.48
N ILE A 9 -0.57 -5.29 7.44
CA ILE A 9 -0.02 -4.56 6.29
C ILE A 9 -0.12 -5.40 5.02
N LYS A 10 0.29 -6.66 5.08
CA LYS A 10 0.23 -7.58 3.94
C LYS A 10 -1.19 -7.81 3.45
N SER A 11 -2.15 -8.00 4.36
CA SER A 11 -3.56 -8.16 4.02
C SER A 11 -4.11 -6.89 3.36
N ASN A 12 -3.81 -5.73 3.93
CA ASN A 12 -4.27 -4.45 3.39
C ASN A 12 -3.63 -4.15 2.02
N VAL A 13 -2.36 -4.50 1.80
CA VAL A 13 -1.69 -4.40 0.50
C VAL A 13 -2.37 -5.28 -0.55
N GLN A 14 -2.77 -6.51 -0.18
CA GLN A 14 -3.51 -7.38 -1.08
C GLN A 14 -4.87 -6.77 -1.46
N GLU A 15 -5.57 -6.15 -0.51
CA GLU A 15 -6.84 -5.46 -0.77
C GLU A 15 -6.66 -4.30 -1.77
N ILE A 16 -5.57 -3.54 -1.70
CA ILE A 16 -5.23 -2.51 -2.71
C ILE A 16 -5.06 -3.16 -4.09
N ILE A 17 -4.35 -4.29 -4.18
CA ILE A 17 -4.14 -5.01 -5.44
C ILE A 17 -5.47 -5.51 -6.02
N ASP A 18 -6.36 -6.00 -5.16
CA ASP A 18 -7.68 -6.50 -5.56
C ASP A 18 -8.54 -5.35 -6.10
N PHE A 19 -8.56 -4.18 -5.44
CA PHE A 19 -9.25 -3.00 -5.98
C PHE A 19 -8.68 -2.53 -7.32
N ILE A 20 -7.35 -2.58 -7.51
CA ILE A 20 -6.71 -2.28 -8.81
C ILE A 20 -7.19 -3.29 -9.87
N ALA A 21 -7.25 -4.58 -9.54
CA ALA A 21 -7.72 -5.62 -10.44
C ALA A 21 -9.19 -5.43 -10.84
N GLU A 22 -10.02 -4.96 -9.91
CA GLU A 22 -11.42 -4.57 -10.13
C GLU A 22 -11.59 -3.22 -10.86
N LYS A 23 -10.48 -2.55 -11.18
CA LYS A 23 -10.45 -1.19 -11.75
C LYS A 23 -11.12 -0.12 -10.87
N ASN A 24 -11.17 -0.37 -9.56
CA ASN A 24 -11.72 0.56 -8.59
C ASN A 24 -10.62 1.50 -8.05
N ALA A 25 -10.22 2.47 -8.89
CA ALA A 25 -9.12 3.40 -8.57
C ALA A 25 -9.36 4.21 -7.29
N ARG A 26 -10.62 4.56 -7.01
CA ARG A 26 -11.00 5.32 -5.83
C ARG A 26 -10.74 4.55 -4.54
N GLU A 27 -11.29 3.34 -4.39
CA GLU A 27 -11.09 2.55 -3.17
C GLU A 27 -9.64 2.08 -3.03
N ALA A 28 -8.97 1.76 -4.15
CA ALA A 28 -7.53 1.51 -4.14
C ALA A 28 -6.72 2.70 -3.60
N SER A 29 -7.08 3.94 -4.00
CA SER A 29 -6.41 5.15 -3.52
C SER A 29 -6.65 5.39 -2.02
N ASN A 30 -7.91 5.27 -1.58
CA ASN A 30 -8.27 5.44 -0.17
C ASN A 30 -7.49 4.45 0.72
N LYS A 31 -7.52 3.16 0.33
CA LYS A 31 -6.82 2.12 1.08
C LYS A 31 -5.30 2.31 1.05
N LEU A 32 -4.74 2.78 -0.05
CA LEU A 32 -3.31 3.08 -0.14
C LEU A 32 -2.88 4.17 0.85
N VAL A 33 -3.70 5.21 1.02
CA VAL A 33 -3.42 6.26 2.01
C VAL A 33 -3.44 5.67 3.42
N GLU A 34 -4.49 4.92 3.78
CA GLU A 34 -4.62 4.29 5.10
C GLU A 34 -3.39 3.42 5.45
N VAL A 35 -2.93 2.57 4.52
CA VAL A 35 -1.78 1.69 4.76
C VAL A 35 -0.46 2.46 4.80
N SER A 36 -0.37 3.57 4.07
CA SER A 36 0.83 4.43 4.13
C SER A 36 0.94 5.08 5.50
N GLU A 37 -0.17 5.59 6.05
CA GLU A 37 -0.20 6.17 7.40
C GLU A 37 0.17 5.12 8.47
N GLU A 38 -0.37 3.90 8.37
CA GLU A 38 -0.02 2.79 9.28
C GLU A 38 1.48 2.45 9.22
N LEU A 39 2.09 2.43 8.02
CA LEU A 39 3.53 2.19 7.86
C LEU A 39 4.39 3.33 8.39
N ASP A 40 3.96 4.58 8.24
CA ASP A 40 4.68 5.74 8.77
C ASP A 40 4.66 5.72 10.31
N GLU A 41 3.53 5.36 10.94
CA GLU A 41 3.47 5.12 12.37
C GLU A 41 4.42 3.98 12.80
N LEU A 42 4.42 2.86 12.09
CA LEU A 42 5.34 1.76 12.38
C LEU A 42 6.81 2.18 12.26
N LEU A 43 7.13 3.02 11.28
CA LEU A 43 8.49 3.55 11.07
C LEU A 43 8.93 4.42 12.24
N ASP A 44 8.07 5.31 12.72
CA ASP A 44 8.37 6.26 13.80
C ASP A 44 8.74 5.56 15.12
N PHE A 45 8.22 4.36 15.37
CA PHE A 45 8.48 3.58 16.59
C PHE A 45 9.44 2.40 16.40
N SER A 46 9.94 2.16 15.18
CA SER A 46 10.81 1.02 14.90
C SER A 46 12.28 1.37 15.08
N GLU A 47 12.97 0.63 15.96
CA GLU A 47 14.42 0.73 16.17
C GLU A 47 15.17 -0.52 15.68
N ASP A 48 14.45 -1.60 15.34
CA ASP A 48 15.03 -2.86 14.87
C ASP A 48 15.30 -2.82 13.37
N ASP A 49 16.53 -3.17 12.97
CA ASP A 49 16.97 -3.12 11.58
C ASP A 49 16.14 -4.04 10.65
N GLU A 50 15.69 -5.21 11.14
CA GLU A 50 14.88 -6.12 10.34
C GLU A 50 13.49 -5.54 10.06
N ASP A 51 12.90 -4.91 11.08
CA ASP A 51 11.63 -4.20 10.96
C ASP A 51 11.75 -2.99 10.03
N LEU A 52 12.80 -2.17 10.19
CA LEU A 52 13.07 -1.02 9.32
C LEU A 52 13.24 -1.44 7.86
N MET A 53 13.92 -2.56 7.61
CA MET A 53 14.06 -3.12 6.28
C MET A 53 12.72 -3.60 5.70
N GLU A 54 11.87 -4.25 6.49
CA GLU A 54 10.54 -4.71 6.05
C GLU A 54 9.60 -3.53 5.76
N ILE A 55 9.57 -2.52 6.63
CA ILE A 55 8.81 -1.28 6.43
C ILE A 55 9.23 -0.61 5.12
N SER A 56 10.53 -0.48 4.88
CA SER A 56 11.07 0.10 3.64
C SER A 56 10.64 -0.67 2.38
N ARG A 57 10.56 -2.01 2.46
CA ARG A 57 10.06 -2.85 1.35
C ARG A 57 8.60 -2.53 1.04
N TYR A 58 7.76 -2.39 2.06
CA TYR A 58 6.36 -2.04 1.85
C TYR A 58 6.19 -0.61 1.34
N GLN A 59 6.97 0.36 1.81
CA GLN A 59 6.93 1.74 1.28
C GLN A 59 7.23 1.77 -0.24
N VAL A 60 8.23 1.00 -0.69
CA VAL A 60 8.53 0.87 -2.14
C VAL A 60 7.36 0.23 -2.88
N LEU A 61 6.77 -0.83 -2.33
CA LEU A 61 5.62 -1.51 -2.95
C LEU A 61 4.40 -0.59 -3.05
N LEU A 62 4.04 0.12 -1.98
CA LEU A 62 2.95 1.09 -2.00
C LEU A 62 3.18 2.16 -3.06
N ASN A 63 4.41 2.66 -3.20
CA ASN A 63 4.71 3.65 -4.23
C ASN A 63 4.51 3.08 -5.64
N GLN A 64 4.85 1.80 -5.88
CA GLN A 64 4.55 1.12 -7.15
C GLN A 64 3.04 0.95 -7.39
N LEU A 65 2.27 0.62 -6.35
CA LEU A 65 0.81 0.52 -6.42
C LEU A 65 0.17 1.88 -6.72
N HIS A 66 0.67 2.94 -6.11
CA HIS A 66 0.24 4.31 -6.39
C HIS A 66 0.41 4.67 -7.87
N GLN A 67 1.57 4.37 -8.47
CA GLN A 67 1.77 4.60 -9.91
C GLN A 67 0.78 3.83 -10.79
N LYS A 68 0.43 2.59 -10.41
CA LYS A 68 -0.59 1.80 -11.12
C LYS A 68 -1.98 2.42 -10.99
N ILE A 69 -2.34 2.90 -9.81
CA ILE A 69 -3.63 3.55 -9.55
C ILE A 69 -3.74 4.86 -10.34
N VAL A 70 -2.70 5.71 -10.33
CA VAL A 70 -2.67 6.94 -11.14
C VAL A 70 -2.81 6.62 -12.63
N GLY A 71 -2.11 5.58 -13.11
CA GLY A 71 -2.25 5.11 -14.49
C GLY A 71 -3.63 4.56 -14.84
N LEU A 72 -4.36 4.02 -13.86
CA LEU A 72 -5.73 3.55 -13.99
C LEU A 72 -6.71 4.74 -14.04
N ASP A 73 -6.56 5.71 -13.16
CA ASP A 73 -7.44 6.90 -13.06
C ASP A 73 -7.29 7.84 -14.27
N GLY A 74 -6.06 7.96 -14.79
CA GLY A 74 -5.78 8.66 -16.05
C GLY A 74 -6.43 8.02 -17.28
N GLN A 75 -6.68 6.71 -17.27
CA GLN A 75 -7.45 6.03 -18.33
C GLN A 75 -8.96 6.27 -18.22
N VAL A 76 -9.48 6.46 -16.99
CA VAL A 76 -10.90 6.72 -16.74
C VAL A 76 -11.30 8.13 -17.20
N THR A 77 -10.41 9.11 -17.09
CA THR A 77 -10.68 10.51 -17.44
C THR A 77 -10.35 10.88 -18.90
N GLY A 78 -9.58 10.04 -19.61
CA GLY A 78 -9.14 10.27 -21.00
C GLY A 78 -10.09 9.79 -22.10
N SER A 79 -11.29 9.30 -21.78
CA SER A 79 -12.31 8.91 -22.76
C SER A 79 -13.40 9.97 -22.84
N ASN A 80 -13.15 11.07 -23.55
CA ASN A 80 -14.17 12.02 -24.04
C ASN A 80 -13.75 12.61 -25.38
#